data_AF-A0A800BYF8-F1
#
_entry.id   AF-A0A800BYF8-F1
#
_cell.length_a   1.000
_cell.length_b   1.000
_cell.length_c   1.000
_cell.angle_alpha   90.00
_cell.angle_beta   90.00
_cell.angle_gamma   90.00
#
_symmetry.space_group_name_H-M   'P 1'
#
loop_
_entity.id
_entity.type
_entity.pdbx_description
1 polymer ?
#
loop_
_entity_poly.entity_id
_entity_poly.type
_entity_poly.pdbx_seq_one_letter_code
_entity_poly.pdbx_strand_id
1 'polypeptide(L)'
;MTPKSELLLAGLKSQDPRSIGRAITAVENNSEEAAAILAALDQDLIENVLVLGITGPPGAGKSTLTASLISTLRKQGQRVGIIAVDPSSPISGGAILGDRIRMMDHALDVDVVVRSMATRGRLGGLCASAGATVRIMA
;
A
#
# COMPACT_ATOMS: atom_id res chain seq x y z
N MET A 1 -4.06 18.89 23.67
CA MET A 1 -3.38 18.54 22.41
C MET A 1 -3.63 17.08 22.17
N THR A 2 -4.45 16.72 21.17
CA THR A 2 -4.69 15.33 20.79
C THR A 2 -3.36 14.73 20.33
N PRO A 3 -2.88 13.60 20.87
CA PRO A 3 -1.64 12.97 20.44
C PRO A 3 -1.65 12.75 18.92
N LYS A 4 -0.50 13.00 18.27
CA LYS A 4 -0.31 12.82 16.83
C LYS A 4 -0.71 11.43 16.34
N SER A 5 -0.57 10.41 17.19
CA SER A 5 -1.01 9.03 16.96
C SER A 5 -2.53 8.89 16.92
N GLU A 6 -3.27 9.60 17.76
CA GLU A 6 -4.72 9.50 17.86
C GLU A 6 -5.42 10.10 16.63
N LEU A 7 -4.89 11.22 16.11
CA LEU A 7 -5.32 11.79 14.83
C LEU A 7 -5.02 10.86 13.64
N LEU A 8 -3.88 10.15 13.69
CA LEU A 8 -3.52 9.18 12.66
C LEU A 8 -4.49 7.99 12.67
N LEU A 9 -4.83 7.46 13.85
CA LEU A 9 -5.77 6.35 14.00
C LEU A 9 -7.19 6.74 13.56
N ALA A 10 -7.64 7.95 13.90
CA ALA A 10 -8.92 8.46 13.40
C ALA A 10 -8.95 8.54 11.87
N GLY A 11 -7.85 9.02 11.27
CA GLY A 11 -7.70 9.06 9.82
C GLY A 11 -7.64 7.68 9.16
N LEU A 12 -7.05 6.67 9.81
CA LEU A 12 -7.08 5.29 9.33
C LEU A 12 -8.51 4.72 9.34
N LYS A 13 -9.27 4.97 10.41
CA LYS A 13 -10.69 4.57 10.49
C LYS A 13 -11.56 5.24 9.43
N SER A 14 -11.28 6.50 9.09
CA SER A 14 -11.95 7.19 7.98
C SER A 14 -11.32 6.90 6.61
N GLN A 15 -10.34 5.98 6.56
CA GLN A 15 -9.61 5.59 5.36
C GLN A 15 -9.04 6.79 4.56
N ASP A 16 -8.56 7.81 5.28
CA ASP A 16 -7.91 8.99 4.71
C ASP A 16 -6.56 8.61 4.07
N PRO A 17 -6.37 8.86 2.76
CA PRO A 17 -5.14 8.48 2.06
C PRO A 17 -3.86 9.07 2.69
N ARG A 18 -3.94 10.26 3.29
CA ARG A 18 -2.78 10.89 3.95
C ARG A 18 -2.40 10.14 5.22
N SER A 19 -3.38 9.78 6.03
CA SER A 19 -3.19 9.01 7.26
C SER A 19 -2.66 7.61 6.97
N ILE A 20 -3.19 6.94 5.94
CA ILE A 20 -2.67 5.66 5.42
C ILE A 20 -1.19 5.80 5.03
N GLY A 21 -0.84 6.80 4.21
CA GLY A 21 0.54 7.02 3.78
C GLY A 21 1.52 7.29 4.93
N ARG A 22 1.07 8.03 5.96
CA ARG A 22 1.86 8.32 7.16
C ARG A 22 2.03 7.09 8.05
N ALA A 23 0.99 6.27 8.22
CA ALA A 23 1.07 5.01 8.95
C ALA A 23 2.05 4.04 8.29
N ILE A 24 1.99 3.90 6.95
CA ILE A 24 2.95 3.08 6.19
C ILE A 24 4.37 3.61 6.39
N THR A 25 4.57 4.92 6.32
CA THR A 25 5.89 5.54 6.53
C THR A 25 6.44 5.27 7.93
N ALA A 26 5.60 5.33 8.96
CA ALA A 26 5.98 5.01 10.34
C ALA A 26 6.48 3.56 10.45
N VAL A 27 5.77 2.61 9.85
CA VAL A 27 6.18 1.20 9.79
C VAL A 27 7.45 1.00 8.97
N GLU A 28 7.58 1.64 7.82
CA GLU A 28 8.77 1.55 6.96
C GLU A 28 10.04 2.07 7.62
N ASN A 29 9.91 3.03 8.54
CA ASN A 29 11.01 3.63 9.29
C ASN A 29 11.20 3.00 10.67
N ASN A 30 10.37 2.01 11.04
CA ASN A 30 10.39 1.38 12.35
C ASN A 30 10.29 2.40 13.50
N SER A 31 9.39 3.39 13.36
CA SER A 31 9.20 4.43 14.37
C SER A 31 8.60 3.85 15.65
N GLU A 32 8.77 4.57 16.77
CA GLU A 32 8.26 4.13 18.09
C GLU A 32 6.74 3.92 18.08
N GLU A 33 6.00 4.68 17.26
CA GLU A 33 4.55 4.58 17.16
C GLU A 33 4.05 3.42 16.28
N ALA A 34 4.93 2.77 15.51
CA ALA A 34 4.54 1.75 14.54
C ALA A 34 3.82 0.56 15.19
N ALA A 35 4.31 0.11 16.35
CA ALA A 35 3.70 -1.00 17.09
C ALA A 35 2.28 -0.66 17.58
N ALA A 36 2.11 0.56 18.12
CA ALA A 36 0.81 1.03 18.60
C ALA A 36 -0.20 1.18 17.45
N ILE A 37 0.24 1.67 16.29
CA ILE A 37 -0.60 1.78 15.10
C ILE A 37 -1.09 0.40 14.67
N LEU A 38 -0.18 -0.57 14.53
CA LEU A 38 -0.51 -1.92 14.07
C LEU A 38 -1.43 -2.68 15.04
N ALA A 39 -1.27 -2.44 16.34
CA ALA A 39 -2.11 -3.05 17.37
C ALA A 39 -3.54 -2.48 17.39
N ALA A 40 -3.74 -1.24 16.92
CA ALA A 40 -5.02 -0.55 16.92
C ALA A 40 -5.81 -0.71 15.60
N LEU A 41 -5.29 -1.47 14.63
CA LEU A 41 -5.99 -1.77 13.39
C LEU A 41 -7.18 -2.71 13.63
N ASP A 42 -8.22 -2.54 12.84
CA ASP A 42 -9.43 -3.37 12.85
C ASP A 42 -9.10 -4.79 12.38
N GLN A 43 -9.20 -5.79 13.27
CA GLN A 43 -8.87 -7.17 12.93
C GLN A 43 -9.94 -7.81 12.04
N ASP A 44 -11.21 -7.44 12.20
CA ASP A 44 -12.29 -8.00 11.39
C ASP A 44 -12.13 -7.58 9.92
N LEU A 45 -11.75 -6.33 9.67
CA LEU A 45 -11.43 -5.89 8.30
C LEU A 45 -10.23 -6.64 7.72
N ILE A 46 -9.17 -6.82 8.51
CA ILE A 46 -7.96 -7.54 8.08
C ILE A 46 -8.27 -8.99 7.71
N GLU A 47 -9.15 -9.67 8.44
CA GLU A 47 -9.48 -11.07 8.18
C GLU A 47 -10.40 -11.26 6.96
N ASN A 48 -11.17 -10.22 6.60
CA ASN A 48 -12.14 -10.28 5.50
C ASN A 48 -11.65 -9.65 4.18
N VAL A 49 -10.42 -9.15 4.13
CA VAL A 49 -9.85 -8.55 2.92
C VAL A 49 -9.27 -9.60 1.96
N LEU A 50 -9.56 -9.45 0.66
CA LEU A 50 -8.93 -10.26 -0.38
C LEU A 50 -7.54 -9.70 -0.72
N VAL A 51 -6.50 -10.49 -0.51
CA VAL A 51 -5.11 -10.14 -0.87
C VAL A 51 -4.67 -10.94 -2.09
N LEU A 52 -4.41 -10.26 -3.21
CA LEU A 52 -3.95 -10.88 -4.45
C LEU A 52 -2.50 -10.49 -4.78
N GLY A 53 -1.61 -11.49 -4.85
CA GLY A 53 -0.24 -11.31 -5.34
C GLY A 53 -0.15 -11.49 -6.85
N ILE A 54 0.43 -10.51 -7.55
CA ILE A 54 0.68 -10.58 -9.01
C ILE A 54 2.18 -10.52 -9.26
N THR A 55 2.73 -11.55 -9.90
CA THR A 55 4.16 -11.66 -10.22
C THR A 55 4.37 -12.22 -11.63
N GLY A 56 5.60 -12.15 -12.14
CA GLY A 56 5.96 -12.58 -13.49
C GLY A 56 7.06 -11.73 -14.12
N PRO A 57 7.65 -12.17 -15.24
CA PRO A 57 8.80 -11.52 -15.85
C PRO A 57 8.47 -10.10 -16.37
N PRO A 58 9.49 -9.25 -16.62
CA PRO A 58 9.30 -7.98 -17.31
C PRO A 58 8.58 -8.19 -18.65
N GLY A 59 7.64 -7.30 -19.00
CA GLY A 59 6.89 -7.40 -20.26
C GLY A 59 5.72 -8.39 -20.28
N ALA A 60 5.51 -9.20 -19.23
CA ALA A 60 4.40 -10.17 -19.16
C ALA A 60 2.98 -9.56 -19.06
N GLY A 61 2.84 -8.24 -19.12
CA GLY A 61 1.55 -7.56 -19.04
C GLY A 61 0.98 -7.40 -17.63
N LYS A 62 1.75 -7.64 -16.56
CA LYS A 62 1.31 -7.52 -15.15
C LYS A 62 0.60 -6.20 -14.87
N SER A 63 1.23 -5.06 -15.17
CA SER A 63 0.66 -3.74 -14.89
C SER A 63 -0.62 -3.49 -15.70
N THR A 64 -0.74 -4.04 -16.92
CA THR A 64 -1.96 -3.98 -17.74
C THR A 64 -3.08 -4.81 -17.12
N LEU A 65 -2.79 -6.03 -16.67
CA LEU A 65 -3.74 -6.87 -15.96
C LEU A 65 -4.21 -6.20 -14.66
N THR A 66 -3.28 -5.65 -13.87
CA THR A 66 -3.58 -4.91 -12.64
C THR A 66 -4.50 -3.73 -12.90
N ALA A 67 -4.22 -2.90 -13.93
CA ALA A 67 -5.07 -1.77 -14.29
C ALA A 67 -6.50 -2.22 -14.67
N SER A 68 -6.63 -3.30 -15.45
CA SER A 68 -7.94 -3.85 -15.82
C SER A 68 -8.70 -4.42 -14.62
N LEU A 69 -8.00 -5.07 -13.67
CA LEU A 69 -8.58 -5.56 -12.42
C LEU A 69 -9.11 -4.41 -11.56
N ILE A 70 -8.31 -3.35 -11.37
CA ILE A 70 -8.72 -2.16 -10.61
C ILE A 70 -9.99 -1.58 -11.24
N SER A 71 -10.00 -1.34 -12.56
CA SER A 71 -11.17 -0.79 -13.26
C SER A 71 -12.42 -1.65 -13.05
N THR A 72 -12.29 -2.97 -13.09
CA THR A 72 -13.41 -3.90 -12.90
C THR A 72 -13.94 -3.86 -11.47
N LEU A 73 -13.06 -3.91 -10.48
CA LEU A 73 -13.42 -3.85 -9.06
C LEU A 73 -14.06 -2.51 -8.70
N ARG A 74 -13.51 -1.40 -9.22
CA ARG A 74 -14.08 -0.06 -9.03
C ARG A 74 -15.46 0.09 -9.63
N LYS A 75 -15.73 -0.50 -10.80
CA LYS A 75 -17.10 -0.56 -11.38
C LYS A 75 -18.09 -1.33 -10.50
N GLN A 76 -17.61 -2.22 -9.64
CA GLN A 76 -18.42 -2.96 -8.66
C GLN A 76 -18.53 -2.22 -7.30
N GLY A 77 -17.96 -1.02 -7.17
CA GLY A 77 -17.95 -0.25 -5.93
C GLY A 77 -16.93 -0.74 -4.88
N GLN A 78 -16.06 -1.69 -5.24
CA GLN A 78 -15.06 -2.25 -4.33
C GLN A 78 -13.90 -1.28 -4.13
N ARG A 79 -13.43 -1.09 -2.90
CA ARG A 79 -12.20 -0.33 -2.62
C ARG A 79 -10.96 -1.14 -3.02
N VAL A 80 -9.91 -0.47 -3.49
CA VAL A 80 -8.70 -1.16 -3.95
C VAL A 80 -7.44 -0.51 -3.39
N GLY A 81 -6.66 -1.28 -2.61
CA GLY A 81 -5.29 -0.95 -2.22
C GLY A 81 -4.29 -1.62 -3.16
N ILE A 82 -3.29 -0.87 -3.63
CA ILE A 82 -2.20 -1.39 -4.47
C ILE A 82 -0.86 -1.16 -3.78
N ILE A 83 -0.11 -2.25 -3.62
CA ILE A 83 1.28 -2.24 -3.18
C ILE A 83 2.15 -2.66 -4.36
N ALA A 84 2.74 -1.69 -5.04
CA ALA A 84 3.71 -1.94 -6.09
C ALA A 84 5.09 -2.12 -5.46
N VAL A 85 5.69 -3.30 -5.62
CA VAL A 85 7.04 -3.57 -5.12
C VAL A 85 8.00 -3.63 -6.28
N ASP A 86 8.88 -2.63 -6.35
CA ASP A 86 9.89 -2.50 -7.39
C ASP A 86 11.30 -2.73 -6.82
N PRO A 87 12.25 -3.23 -7.64
CA PRO A 87 13.65 -3.25 -7.24
C PRO A 87 14.11 -1.83 -6.85
N SER A 88 14.93 -1.76 -5.80
CA SER A 88 15.43 -0.50 -5.27
C SER A 88 16.23 0.28 -6.32
N SER A 89 15.91 1.57 -6.47
CA SER A 89 16.74 2.52 -7.21
C SER A 89 18.14 2.56 -6.59
N PRO A 90 19.22 2.38 -7.38
CA PRO A 90 20.58 2.44 -6.88
C PRO A 90 20.99 3.86 -6.42
N ILE A 91 20.22 4.89 -6.74
CA ILE A 91 20.54 6.30 -6.41
C ILE A 91 19.83 6.74 -5.12
N SER A 92 18.57 6.37 -4.92
CA SER A 92 17.76 6.85 -3.77
C SER A 92 17.34 5.74 -2.79
N GLY A 93 17.56 4.46 -3.12
CA GLY A 93 17.08 3.31 -2.35
C GLY A 93 15.57 3.08 -2.40
N GLY A 94 14.80 4.00 -3.01
CA GLY A 94 13.34 3.93 -3.17
C GLY A 94 12.86 3.11 -4.37
N ALA A 95 11.55 3.00 -4.54
CA ALA A 95 10.93 2.28 -5.66
C ALA A 95 11.05 3.06 -6.98
N ILE A 96 11.25 2.37 -8.10
CA ILE A 96 11.21 2.97 -9.43
C ILE A 96 9.72 3.21 -9.78
N LEU A 97 9.30 4.47 -9.92
CA LEU A 97 7.90 4.89 -10.11
C LEU A 97 7.15 4.31 -11.34
N GLY A 98 7.77 3.41 -12.11
CA GLY A 98 7.28 2.93 -13.41
C GLY A 98 5.90 2.27 -13.32
N ASP A 99 5.64 1.49 -12.28
CA ASP A 99 4.34 0.85 -12.09
C ASP A 99 3.25 1.85 -11.71
N ARG A 100 3.58 2.88 -10.91
CA ARG A 100 2.62 3.92 -10.51
C ARG A 100 2.11 4.72 -11.72
N ILE A 101 2.99 5.08 -12.66
CA ILE A 101 2.62 5.88 -13.84
C ILE A 101 1.55 5.16 -14.68
N ARG A 102 1.64 3.83 -14.78
CA ARG A 102 0.69 2.99 -15.53
C ARG A 102 -0.66 2.81 -14.83
N MET A 103 -0.78 3.24 -13.58
CA MET A 103 -2.00 3.14 -12.76
C MET A 103 -2.62 4.52 -12.47
N MET A 104 -2.19 5.57 -13.17
CA MET A 104 -2.69 6.94 -12.96
C MET A 104 -4.13 7.17 -13.43
N ASP A 105 -4.71 6.28 -14.23
CA ASP A 105 -6.13 6.37 -14.64
C ASP A 105 -7.09 6.39 -13.44
N HIS A 106 -6.64 5.90 -12.28
CA HIS A 106 -7.36 5.93 -11.01
C HIS A 106 -6.76 6.91 -9.98
N ALA A 107 -5.84 7.80 -10.38
CA ALA A 107 -5.12 8.67 -9.44
C ALA A 107 -6.03 9.64 -8.66
N LEU A 108 -7.20 9.96 -9.19
CA LEU A 108 -8.20 10.83 -8.54
C LEU A 108 -9.32 10.04 -7.85
N ASP A 109 -9.33 8.71 -7.95
CA ASP A 109 -10.31 7.85 -7.29
C ASP A 109 -9.91 7.66 -5.82
N VAL A 110 -10.70 8.24 -4.91
CA VAL A 110 -10.40 8.26 -3.47
C VAL A 110 -10.42 6.87 -2.83
N ASP A 111 -11.09 5.90 -3.45
CA ASP A 111 -11.11 4.51 -2.99
C ASP A 111 -10.01 3.66 -3.65
N VAL A 112 -9.10 4.28 -4.40
CA VAL A 112 -7.89 3.64 -4.95
C VAL A 112 -6.65 4.23 -4.28
N VAL A 113 -6.00 3.43 -3.45
CA VAL A 113 -4.79 3.85 -2.74
C VAL A 113 -3.58 3.10 -3.29
N VAL A 114 -2.61 3.83 -3.84
CA VAL A 114 -1.38 3.25 -4.40
C VAL A 114 -0.16 3.59 -3.55
N ARG A 115 0.54 2.56 -3.06
CA ARG A 115 1.86 2.68 -2.44
C ARG A 115 2.91 1.97 -3.27
N SER A 116 4.03 2.66 -3.50
CA SER A 116 5.21 2.09 -4.15
C SER A 116 6.24 1.81 -3.06
N MET A 117 6.76 0.59 -3.01
CA MET A 117 7.70 0.13 -1.99
C MET A 117 8.95 -0.45 -2.67
N ALA A 118 10.10 -0.24 -2.04
CA ALA A 118 11.36 -0.77 -2.53
C ALA A 118 11.69 -2.08 -1.80
N THR A 119 12.25 -3.06 -2.51
CA THR A 119 12.68 -4.34 -1.88
C THR A 119 13.76 -4.16 -0.81
N ARG A 120 14.51 -3.04 -0.84
CA ARG A 120 15.60 -2.68 0.10
C ARG A 120 16.61 -3.82 0.28
N GLY A 121 16.98 -4.49 -0.81
CA GLY A 121 18.02 -5.52 -0.82
C GLY A 121 17.60 -6.88 -0.23
N ARG A 122 16.32 -7.10 0.08
CA ARG A 122 15.84 -8.42 0.54
C ARG A 122 15.72 -9.42 -0.62
N LEU A 123 16.33 -10.60 -0.43
CA LEU A 123 16.15 -11.79 -1.27
C LEU A 123 14.72 -12.30 -1.10
N GLY A 124 13.87 -12.09 -2.11
CA GLY A 124 12.46 -12.53 -2.10
C GLY A 124 11.50 -11.59 -2.84
N GLY A 125 11.94 -10.40 -3.25
CA GLY A 125 11.12 -9.48 -4.05
C GLY A 125 10.02 -8.75 -3.28
N LEU A 126 9.91 -8.95 -1.96
CA LEU A 126 9.04 -8.21 -1.05
C LEU A 126 9.86 -7.48 0.03
N CYS A 127 9.37 -6.32 0.47
CA CYS A 127 9.93 -5.61 1.61
C CYS A 127 9.31 -6.12 2.93
N ALA A 128 9.99 -6.00 4.07
CA ALA A 128 9.42 -6.49 5.35
C ALA A 128 8.15 -5.76 5.77
N SER A 129 8.00 -4.50 5.36
CA SER A 129 6.82 -3.70 5.65
C SER A 129 5.63 -4.05 4.77
N ALA A 130 5.76 -4.94 3.77
CA ALA A 130 4.66 -5.29 2.86
C ALA A 130 3.46 -5.87 3.62
N GLY A 131 3.67 -6.85 4.51
CA GLY A 131 2.58 -7.45 5.29
C GLY A 131 1.89 -6.45 6.22
N ALA A 132 2.66 -5.58 6.87
CA ALA A 132 2.12 -4.50 7.68
C ALA A 132 1.36 -3.45 6.83
N THR A 133 1.82 -3.17 5.61
CA THR A 133 1.15 -2.26 4.68
C THR A 133 -0.18 -2.83 4.21
N VAL A 134 -0.27 -4.13 3.93
CA VAL A 134 -1.54 -4.80 3.62
C VAL A 134 -2.54 -4.59 4.75
N ARG A 135 -2.12 -4.80 6.00
CA ARG A 135 -3.00 -4.61 7.18
C ARG A 135 -3.47 -3.16 7.35
N ILE A 136 -2.62 -2.18 7.03
CA ILE A 136 -2.99 -0.75 7.08
C ILE A 136 -3.98 -0.37 5.97
N MET A 137 -3.96 -1.08 4.85
CA MET A 137 -4.81 -0.82 3.68
C MET A 137 -6.10 -1.64 3.63
N ALA A 138 -6.31 -2.57 4.57
CA ALA A 138 -7.55 -3.33 4.71
C ALA A 138 -8.73 -2.41 5.05
#